data_AF-A0A6A0A7T6-F1
#
_entry.id   AF-A0A6A0A7T6-F1
#
_cell.length_a   1.000
_cell.length_b   1.000
_cell.length_c   1.000
_cell.angle_alpha   90.00
_cell.angle_beta   90.00
_cell.angle_gamma   90.00
#
_symmetry.space_group_name_H-M   'P 1'
#
loop_
_entity.id
_entity.type
_entity.pdbx_description
1 polymer ?
#
loop_
_entity_poly.entity_id
_entity_poly.type
_entity_poly.pdbx_seq_one_letter_code
_entity_poly.pdbx_strand_id
1 'polypeptide(L)'
;MLAGKNCGQSVTITAVTDVSGHANAWIVRGKKRHGFDLEFTVAWSWAGAATVKGTCRVPSIASDELDELRVEPPEVTPKLPSHAAHE
;
A
#
# COMPACT_ATOMS: atom_id res chain seq x y z
N MET A 1 16.75 -6.18 15.01
CA MET A 1 17.54 -5.44 13.99
C MET A 1 17.22 -6.07 12.64
N LEU A 2 16.21 -5.56 11.91
CA LEU A 2 15.75 -6.09 10.61
C LEU A 2 16.34 -5.27 9.45
N ALA A 3 17.64 -5.04 9.48
CA ALA A 3 18.32 -4.26 8.45
C ALA A 3 19.20 -5.17 7.59
N GLY A 4 18.84 -5.32 6.31
CA GLY A 4 19.84 -5.47 5.26
C GLY A 4 19.96 -6.78 4.46
N LYS A 5 18.96 -7.68 4.41
CA LYS A 5 19.13 -8.94 3.64
C LYS A 5 18.00 -9.40 2.71
N ASN A 6 16.93 -8.61 2.51
CA ASN A 6 15.76 -9.04 1.72
C ASN A 6 15.55 -8.24 0.42
N CYS A 7 16.62 -7.63 -0.10
CA CYS A 7 16.58 -6.93 -1.39
C CYS A 7 16.30 -7.95 -2.52
N GLY A 8 15.25 -7.74 -3.33
CA GLY A 8 14.94 -8.61 -4.47
C GLY A 8 13.86 -9.67 -4.23
N GLN A 9 13.18 -9.65 -3.08
CA GLN A 9 12.03 -10.53 -2.83
C GLN A 9 10.71 -9.81 -3.09
N SER A 10 9.75 -10.54 -3.68
CA SER A 10 8.45 -9.98 -4.04
C SER A 10 7.57 -9.75 -2.81
N VAL A 11 7.01 -8.54 -2.73
CA VAL A 11 5.92 -8.19 -1.81
C VAL A 11 4.61 -8.25 -2.60
N THR A 12 3.55 -8.75 -1.98
CA THR A 12 2.22 -8.82 -2.59
C THR A 12 1.28 -7.88 -1.86
N ILE A 13 0.62 -6.98 -2.59
CA ILE A 13 -0.53 -6.23 -2.09
C ILE A 13 -1.71 -7.21 -2.00
N THR A 14 -2.30 -7.36 -0.81
CA THR A 14 -3.35 -8.34 -0.54
C THR A 14 -4.75 -7.76 -0.57
N ALA A 15 -4.90 -6.48 -0.19
CA ALA A 15 -6.17 -5.79 -0.21
C ALA A 15 -5.97 -4.27 -0.24
N VAL A 16 -6.92 -3.55 -0.83
CA VAL A 16 -7.13 -2.13 -0.54
C VAL A 16 -8.10 -2.07 0.65
N THR A 17 -7.67 -1.49 1.77
CA THR A 17 -8.41 -1.54 3.04
C THR A 17 -9.20 -0.27 3.30
N ASP A 18 -8.75 0.85 2.75
CA ASP A 18 -9.42 2.14 2.87
C ASP A 18 -9.15 2.99 1.61
N VAL A 19 -10.15 3.74 1.18
CA VAL A 19 -10.05 4.71 0.08
C VAL A 19 -10.93 5.90 0.43
N SER A 20 -10.37 7.10 0.35
CA SER A 20 -11.09 8.34 0.55
C SER A 20 -10.70 9.39 -0.49
N GLY A 21 -11.47 10.47 -0.57
CA GLY A 21 -11.26 11.56 -1.54
C GLY A 21 -12.35 11.63 -2.61
N HIS A 22 -12.00 12.19 -3.76
CA HIS A 22 -12.93 12.54 -4.82
C HIS A 22 -12.46 12.03 -6.18
N ALA A 23 -13.39 11.45 -6.93
CA ALA A 23 -13.20 11.09 -8.33
C ALA A 23 -14.34 11.68 -9.14
N ASN A 24 -13.99 12.42 -10.19
CA ASN A 24 -14.93 13.19 -10.98
C ASN A 24 -14.73 12.90 -12.47
N ALA A 25 -15.84 12.85 -13.20
CA ALA A 25 -15.86 12.78 -14.65
C ALA A 25 -16.77 13.87 -15.18
N TRP A 26 -16.29 14.64 -16.16
CA TRP A 26 -17.05 15.73 -16.75
C TRP A 26 -16.84 15.79 -18.27
N ILE A 27 -17.71 16.52 -18.96
CA ILE A 27 -17.64 16.71 -20.41
C ILE A 27 -17.27 18.17 -20.69
N VAL A 28 -16.17 18.40 -21.41
CA VAL A 28 -15.74 19.72 -21.86
C VAL A 28 -15.74 19.74 -23.39
N ARG A 29 -16.64 20.52 -24.00
CA ARG A 29 -16.77 20.66 -25.46
C ARG A 29 -16.87 19.31 -26.18
N GLY A 30 -17.74 18.43 -25.68
CA GLY A 30 -17.94 17.08 -26.22
C GLY A 30 -16.84 16.07 -25.88
N LYS A 31 -15.78 16.46 -25.15
CA LYS A 31 -14.70 15.55 -24.73
C LYS A 31 -14.87 15.14 -23.28
N LYS A 32 -14.79 13.84 -23.01
CA LYS A 32 -14.74 13.31 -21.64
C LYS A 32 -13.42 13.70 -20.98
N ARG A 33 -13.51 14.26 -19.79
CA ARG A 33 -12.42 14.55 -18.87
C ARG A 33 -12.64 13.80 -17.58
N HIS A 34 -11.55 13.50 -16.90
CA HIS A 34 -11.53 12.83 -15.61
C HIS A 34 -10.50 13.51 -14.75
N GLY A 35 -10.75 13.51 -13.44
CA GLY A 35 -9.80 13.95 -12.45
C GLY A 35 -10.13 13.29 -11.13
N PHE A 36 -9.11 13.07 -10.34
CA PHE A 36 -9.25 12.49 -9.02
C PHE A 36 -8.21 13.09 -8.08
N ASP A 37 -8.55 13.09 -6.80
CA ASP A 37 -7.68 13.40 -5.67
C ASP A 37 -8.08 12.39 -4.59
N LEU A 38 -7.21 11.41 -4.36
CA LEU A 38 -7.51 10.26 -3.53
C LEU A 38 -6.44 10.05 -2.47
N GLU A 39 -6.86 9.44 -1.37
CA GLU A 39 -6.00 8.81 -0.39
C GLU A 39 -6.43 7.34 -0.31
N PHE A 40 -5.46 6.42 -0.17
CA PHE A 40 -5.79 5.02 0.08
C PHE A 40 -4.78 4.30 0.96
N THR A 41 -5.26 3.27 1.64
CA THR A 41 -4.43 2.34 2.43
C THR A 41 -4.53 0.95 1.85
N VAL A 42 -3.39 0.28 1.72
CA VAL A 42 -3.29 -1.11 1.26
C VAL A 42 -2.70 -2.01 2.33
N ALA A 43 -3.20 -3.24 2.41
CA ALA A 43 -2.56 -4.32 3.14
C ALA A 43 -1.55 -5.03 2.21
N TRP A 44 -0.41 -5.41 2.75
CA TRP A 44 0.64 -6.14 2.02
C TRP A 44 1.13 -7.34 2.83
N SER A 45 1.73 -8.29 2.11
CA SER A 45 2.39 -9.45 2.71
C SER A 45 3.65 -9.82 1.97
N TRP A 46 4.61 -10.38 2.70
CA TRP A 46 5.84 -10.96 2.17
C TRP A 46 6.00 -12.37 2.70
N ALA A 47 6.31 -13.31 1.80
CA ALA A 47 6.56 -14.71 2.11
C ALA A 47 8.07 -14.99 1.95
N GLY A 48 8.81 -14.85 3.06
CA GLY A 48 10.19 -15.31 3.17
C GLY A 48 10.31 -16.54 4.06
N ALA A 49 11.31 -16.57 4.95
CA ALA A 49 11.42 -17.57 6.00
C ALA A 49 10.25 -17.52 7.00
N ALA A 50 9.59 -16.37 7.11
CA ALA A 50 8.35 -16.17 7.84
C ALA A 50 7.42 -15.25 7.03
N THR A 51 6.11 -15.39 7.24
CA THR A 51 5.14 -14.45 6.65
C THR A 51 5.09 -13.17 7.46
N VAL A 52 5.43 -12.05 6.83
CA VAL A 52 5.25 -10.71 7.41
C VAL A 52 4.07 -10.03 6.71
N LYS A 53 3.28 -9.31 7.49
CA LYS A 53 2.15 -8.52 7.00
C LYS A 53 2.25 -7.10 7.54
N GLY A 54 1.66 -6.17 6.80
CA GLY A 54 1.60 -4.78 7.20
C GLY A 54 0.57 -4.02 6.38
N THR A 55 0.46 -2.74 6.69
CA THR A 55 -0.31 -1.77 5.91
C THR A 55 0.63 -0.72 5.35
N CYS A 56 0.16 -0.01 4.33
CA CYS A 56 0.90 1.06 3.68
C CYS A 56 -0.08 2.11 3.18
N ARG A 57 0.18 3.39 3.45
CA ARG A 57 -0.69 4.50 3.10
C ARG A 57 -0.10 5.30 1.94
N VAL A 58 -0.97 5.66 1.01
CA VAL A 58 -0.70 6.64 -0.05
C VAL A 58 -1.56 7.87 0.27
N PRO A 59 -0.97 8.90 0.90
CA PRO A 59 -1.72 10.01 1.50
C PRO A 59 -2.30 10.99 0.46
N SER A 60 -1.72 11.04 -0.73
CA SER A 60 -2.23 11.87 -1.83
C SER A 60 -1.84 11.27 -3.17
N ILE A 61 -2.85 11.08 -4.03
CA ILE A 61 -2.68 10.79 -5.44
C ILE A 61 -3.66 11.64 -6.24
N ALA A 62 -3.11 12.60 -6.99
CA ALA A 62 -3.87 13.47 -7.88
C ALA A 62 -3.60 13.09 -9.35
N SER A 63 -4.60 13.24 -10.21
CA SER A 63 -4.51 12.82 -11.62
C SER A 63 -3.46 13.57 -12.46
N ASP A 64 -3.08 14.78 -12.03
CA ASP A 64 -2.08 15.66 -12.65
C ASP A 64 -0.70 15.54 -11.99
N GLU A 65 -0.60 14.88 -10.84
CA GLU A 65 0.64 14.70 -10.06
C GLU A 65 0.97 13.21 -9.84
N LEU A 66 0.51 12.34 -10.74
CA LEU A 66 0.74 10.88 -10.67
C LEU A 66 2.23 10.51 -10.59
N ASP A 67 3.09 11.30 -11.23
CA ASP A 67 4.55 11.11 -11.21
C ASP A 67 5.19 11.49 -9.87
N GLU A 68 4.48 12.26 -9.03
CA GLU A 68 4.92 12.71 -7.71
C GLU A 68 4.38 11.84 -6.57
N LEU A 69 3.73 10.72 -6.90
CA LEU A 69 3.13 9.80 -5.93
C LEU A 69 4.13 9.40 -4.84
N ARG A 70 3.71 9.60 -3.58
CA ARG A 70 4.48 9.20 -2.41
C ARG A 70 3.79 8.09 -1.65
N VAL A 71 4.59 7.15 -1.19
CA VAL A 71 4.16 6.03 -0.36
C VAL A 71 4.77 6.23 1.02
N GLU A 72 3.95 6.28 2.06
CA GLU A 72 4.45 6.36 3.43
C GLU A 72 5.17 5.06 3.82
N PRO A 73 6.19 5.10 4.71
CA PRO A 73 6.84 3.90 5.18
C PRO A 73 5.83 2.91 5.76
N PRO A 74 5.89 1.62 5.36
CA PRO A 74 4.87 0.66 5.73
C PRO A 74 4.92 0.35 7.24
N GLU A 75 3.76 0.28 7.86
CA GLU A 75 3.63 -0.23 9.23
C GLU A 75 3.76 -1.76 9.21
N VAL A 76 4.69 -2.29 10.00
CA VAL A 76 4.95 -3.73 10.08
C VAL A 76 4.35 -4.27 11.37
N THR A 77 3.47 -5.28 11.27
CA THR A 77 3.03 -6.04 12.44
C THR A 77 3.82 -7.35 12.51
N PRO A 78 4.87 -7.46 13.33
CA PRO A 78 5.56 -8.74 13.51
C PRO A 78 4.67 -9.70 14.27
N LYS A 79 4.31 -10.84 13.66
CA LYS A 79 3.90 -12.02 14.43
C LYS A 79 5.17 -12.62 15.04
N LEU A 80 5.35 -12.49 16.35
CA LEU A 80 6.29 -13.37 17.05
C LEU A 80 5.82 -14.82 16.82
N PRO A 81 6.72 -15.75 16.43
CA PRO A 81 6.37 -17.16 16.46
C PRO A 81 6.07 -17.51 17.93
N SER A 82 4.86 -18.01 18.21
CA SER A 82 4.62 -18.64 19.50
C SER A 82 5.52 -19.87 19.55
N HIS A 83 6.59 -19.81 20.34
CA HIS A 83 7.27 -21.02 20.76
C HIS A 83 6.21 -21.84 21.50
N ALA A 84 5.63 -22.83 20.82
CA ALA A 84 4.91 -23.89 21.51
C ALA A 84 5.97 -24.56 22.39
N ALA A 85 5.88 -24.31 23.69
CA ALA A 85 6.58 -25.09 24.69
C ALA A 85 6.11 -26.54 24.53
N HIS A 86 6.98 -27.37 23.95
CA HIS A 86 6.93 -28.81 24.18
C HIS A 86 8.02 -29.09 25.21
N GLU A 87 7.58 -29.16 26.46
CA GLU A 87 8.24 -29.93 27.52
C GLU A 87 7.90 -31.42 27.30
#